data_AF-A0A6M3LHD5-F1
#
_entry.id   AF-A0A6M3LHD5-F1
#
_cell.length_a   1.000
_cell.length_b   1.000
_cell.length_c   1.000
_cell.angle_alpha   90.00
_cell.angle_beta   90.00
_cell.angle_gamma   90.00
#
_symmetry.space_group_name_H-M   'P 1'
#
loop_
_entity.id
_entity.type
_entity.pdbx_description
1 polymer ?
#
loop_
_entity_poly.entity_id
_entity_poly.type
_entity_poly.pdbx_seq_one_letter_code
_entity_poly.pdbx_strand_id
1 'polypeptide(L)'
;MSSKIEMYVPTVDGDGQALPLEIAYHWRDNVAQTLTELFGGCTCVQASGYYRNTKGNVVMEDVNVVYSYTEKEQADLSHRRVIELAKRLCAGLRQECVLVVYDGKAEFVNKE
;
A
#
# COMPACT_ATOMS: atom_id res chain seq x y z
N MET A 1 -0.75 20.11 -12.79
CA MET A 1 -1.74 19.02 -13.04
C MET A 1 -1.78 18.20 -11.77
N SER A 2 -2.94 17.74 -11.33
CA SER A 2 -3.03 16.90 -10.14
C SER A 2 -2.58 15.47 -10.45
N SER A 3 -1.91 14.83 -9.49
CA SER A 3 -1.55 13.42 -9.51
C SER A 3 -2.22 12.68 -8.37
N LYS A 4 -2.42 11.38 -8.56
CA LYS A 4 -3.00 10.46 -7.57
C LYS A 4 -1.97 9.39 -7.22
N ILE A 5 -1.75 9.19 -5.92
CA ILE A 5 -0.92 8.11 -5.38
C ILE A 5 -1.81 7.22 -4.52
N GLU A 6 -1.74 5.92 -4.75
CA GLU A 6 -2.48 4.90 -4.01
C GLU A 6 -1.51 3.85 -3.47
N MET A 7 -1.71 3.42 -2.23
CA MET A 7 -0.99 2.32 -1.60
C MET A 7 -1.97 1.28 -1.12
N TYR A 8 -1.72 0.03 -1.48
CA TYR A 8 -2.51 -1.13 -1.06
C TYR A 8 -1.86 -1.74 0.17
N VAL A 9 -2.58 -1.72 1.29
CA VAL A 9 -2.11 -2.20 2.61
C VAL A 9 -2.83 -3.51 2.95
N PRO A 10 -2.16 -4.66 2.82
CA PRO A 10 -2.75 -5.97 3.11
C PRO A 10 -3.11 -6.12 4.58
N THR A 11 -4.14 -6.92 4.87
CA THR A 11 -4.48 -7.34 6.25
C THR A 11 -4.02 -8.77 6.57
N VAL A 12 -3.24 -9.38 5.68
CA VAL A 12 -2.62 -10.70 5.85
C VAL A 12 -1.10 -10.58 5.70
N ASP A 13 -0.37 -11.59 6.15
CA ASP A 13 1.06 -11.72 5.89
C ASP A 13 1.35 -12.43 4.55
N GLY A 14 2.63 -12.56 4.20
CA GLY A 14 3.06 -13.23 2.96
C GLY A 14 2.68 -14.71 2.84
N ASP A 15 2.27 -15.37 3.93
CA ASP A 15 1.77 -16.75 3.91
C ASP A 15 0.23 -16.80 3.78
N GLY A 16 -0.42 -15.64 3.66
CA GLY A 16 -1.87 -15.48 3.59
C GLY A 16 -2.57 -15.63 4.94
N GLN A 17 -1.84 -15.54 6.05
CA GLN A 17 -2.43 -15.59 7.39
C GLN A 17 -2.89 -14.20 7.82
N ALA A 18 -4.08 -14.11 8.42
CA ALA A 18 -4.60 -12.86 8.95
C ALA A 18 -3.63 -12.26 9.98
N LEU A 19 -3.34 -10.97 9.82
CA LEU A 19 -2.54 -10.23 10.78
C LEU A 19 -3.36 -9.96 12.05
N PRO A 20 -2.70 -9.86 13.23
CA PRO A 20 -3.33 -9.24 14.39
C PRO A 20 -3.82 -7.83 14.05
N LEU A 21 -5.00 -7.45 14.56
CA LEU A 21 -5.64 -6.17 14.24
C LEU A 21 -4.74 -4.98 14.57
N GLU A 22 -3.98 -5.06 15.66
CA GLU A 22 -3.04 -4.00 16.04
C GLU A 22 -1.93 -3.80 15.00
N ILE A 23 -1.46 -4.87 14.36
CA ILE A 23 -0.43 -4.79 13.32
C ILE A 23 -1.02 -4.24 12.02
N ALA A 24 -2.20 -4.72 11.63
CA ALA A 24 -2.89 -4.24 10.43
C ALA A 24 -3.20 -2.73 10.55
N TYR A 25 -3.73 -2.29 11.70
CA TYR A 25 -4.01 -0.88 11.95
C TYR A 25 -2.74 -0.04 12.04
N HIS A 26 -1.67 -0.54 12.66
CA HIS A 26 -0.39 0.15 12.70
C HIS A 26 0.12 0.49 11.30
N TRP A 27 0.11 -0.48 10.37
CA TRP A 27 0.58 -0.25 9.01
C TRP A 27 -0.34 0.67 8.20
N ARG A 28 -1.66 0.48 8.30
CA ARG A 28 -2.64 1.38 7.68
C ARG A 28 -2.43 2.83 8.14
N ASP A 29 -2.31 3.04 9.45
CA ASP A 29 -2.20 4.36 10.05
C ASP A 29 -0.84 4.99 9.75
N ASN A 30 0.24 4.19 9.69
CA ASN A 30 1.54 4.66 9.26
C ASN A 30 1.54 5.17 7.81
N VAL A 31 0.86 4.44 6.92
CA VAL A 31 0.68 4.86 5.52
C VAL A 31 -0.17 6.13 5.44
N ALA A 32 -1.33 6.15 6.11
CA ALA A 32 -2.22 7.31 6.12
C ALA A 32 -1.53 8.57 6.67
N GLN A 33 -0.77 8.43 7.76
CA GLN A 33 0.00 9.52 8.34
C GLN A 33 1.06 10.01 7.36
N THR A 34 1.83 9.11 6.75
CA THR A 34 2.89 9.51 5.82
C THR A 34 2.33 10.22 4.59
N LEU A 35 1.26 9.69 3.98
CA LEU A 35 0.63 10.36 2.84
C LEU A 35 0.03 11.72 3.23
N THR A 36 -0.55 11.83 4.44
CA THR A 36 -1.06 13.11 4.95
C THR A 36 0.06 14.13 5.18
N GLU A 37 1.20 13.70 5.72
CA GLU A 37 2.40 14.55 5.88
C GLU A 37 2.96 15.02 4.53
N LEU A 38 2.97 14.15 3.52
CA LEU A 38 3.53 14.47 2.20
C LEU A 38 2.60 15.32 1.34
N PHE A 39 1.28 15.12 1.45
CA PHE A 39 0.29 15.59 0.48
C PHE A 39 -0.83 16.42 1.08
N GLY A 40 -0.84 16.62 2.41
CA GLY A 40 -1.84 17.43 3.12
C GLY A 40 -3.13 16.69 3.48
N GLY A 41 -3.28 15.43 3.06
CA GLY A 41 -4.42 14.57 3.41
C GLY A 41 -4.41 13.26 2.62
N CYS A 42 -5.23 12.31 3.07
CA CYS A 42 -5.46 11.05 2.37
C CYS A 42 -6.88 10.54 2.63
N THR A 43 -7.29 9.51 1.91
CA THR A 43 -8.52 8.74 2.16
C THR A 43 -8.16 7.26 2.20
N CYS A 44 -8.76 6.53 3.13
CA CYS A 44 -8.63 5.08 3.25
C CYS A 44 -9.97 4.43 2.92
N VAL A 45 -9.97 3.47 1.99
CA VAL A 45 -11.13 2.65 1.67
C VAL A 45 -10.79 1.18 1.84
N GLN A 46 -11.73 0.41 2.39
CA GLN A 46 -11.60 -1.04 2.47
C GLN A 46 -12.02 -1.66 1.12
N ALA A 47 -11.23 -2.61 0.65
CA ALA A 47 -11.46 -3.36 -0.58
C ALA A 47 -11.15 -4.85 -0.36
N SER A 48 -11.58 -5.70 -1.29
CA SER A 48 -11.22 -7.12 -1.30
C SER A 48 -10.24 -7.40 -2.44
N GLY A 49 -9.08 -7.94 -2.09
CA GLY A 49 -8.08 -8.45 -3.01
C GLY A 49 -8.36 -9.90 -3.39
N TYR A 50 -8.10 -10.26 -4.65
CA TYR A 50 -8.16 -11.63 -5.13
C TYR A 50 -6.88 -11.94 -5.90
N TYR A 51 -6.18 -13.01 -5.50
CA TYR A 51 -4.97 -13.45 -6.20
C TYR A 51 -4.86 -14.97 -6.21
N ARG A 52 -3.98 -15.50 -7.06
CA ARG A 52 -3.68 -16.93 -7.11
C ARG A 52 -2.40 -17.19 -6.33
N ASN A 53 -2.45 -18.02 -5.29
CA ASN A 53 -1.25 -18.39 -4.55
C ASN A 53 -0.40 -19.42 -5.32
N THR A 54 0.78 -19.75 -4.77
CA THR A 54 1.72 -20.72 -5.37
C THR A 54 1.16 -22.13 -5.52
N LYS A 55 0.09 -22.47 -4.78
CA LYS A 55 -0.63 -23.76 -4.88
C LYS A 55 -1.73 -23.74 -5.95
N GLY A 56 -1.92 -22.62 -6.64
CA GLY A 56 -2.93 -22.45 -7.67
C GLY A 56 -4.33 -22.10 -7.16
N ASN A 57 -4.52 -21.89 -5.85
CA ASN A 57 -5.82 -21.55 -5.28
C ASN A 57 -6.10 -20.05 -5.39
N VAL A 58 -7.36 -19.68 -5.61
CA VAL A 58 -7.80 -18.29 -5.48
C VAL A 58 -7.90 -17.96 -3.99
N VAL A 59 -7.13 -16.98 -3.55
CA VAL A 59 -7.16 -16.42 -2.20
C VAL A 59 -7.87 -15.09 -2.26
N MET A 60 -8.75 -14.86 -1.29
CA MET A 60 -9.41 -13.59 -1.06
C MET A 60 -8.86 -13.00 0.23
N GLU A 61 -8.56 -11.71 0.22
CA GLU A 61 -8.07 -10.97 1.38
C GLU A 61 -8.73 -9.60 1.49
N ASP A 62 -8.80 -9.05 2.69
CA ASP A 62 -9.12 -7.64 2.89
C ASP A 62 -7.87 -6.78 2.67
N VAL A 63 -8.05 -5.64 2.02
CA VAL A 63 -6.98 -4.69 1.72
C VAL A 63 -7.49 -3.28 2.02
N ASN A 64 -6.65 -2.47 2.64
CA ASN A 64 -6.92 -1.05 2.79
C ASN A 64 -6.22 -0.29 1.65
N VAL A 65 -6.99 0.37 0.79
CA VAL A 65 -6.45 1.26 -0.25
C VAL A 65 -6.39 2.66 0.31
N VAL A 66 -5.18 3.14 0.56
CA VAL A 66 -4.94 4.49 1.07
C VAL A 66 -4.43 5.36 -0.07
N TYR A 67 -5.13 6.44 -0.39
CA TYR A 67 -4.78 7.30 -1.51
C TYR A 67 -4.80 8.79 -1.16
N SER A 68 -4.03 9.56 -1.91
CA SER A 68 -3.96 11.01 -1.85
C SER A 68 -3.96 11.61 -3.23
N TYR A 69 -4.51 12.83 -3.33
CA TYR A 69 -4.33 13.70 -4.48
C TYR A 69 -3.37 14.82 -4.09
N THR A 70 -2.49 15.20 -5.01
CA THR A 70 -1.53 16.30 -4.81
C THR A 70 -1.15 16.93 -6.14
N GLU A 71 -0.37 18.01 -6.11
CA GLU A 71 0.22 18.57 -7.32
C GLU A 71 1.32 17.64 -7.85
N LYS A 72 1.41 17.51 -9.17
CA LYS A 72 2.35 16.59 -9.83
C LYS A 72 3.80 16.78 -9.37
N GLU A 73 4.23 18.02 -9.17
CA GLU A 73 5.59 18.33 -8.73
C GLU A 73 5.87 17.75 -7.33
N GLN A 74 4.89 17.84 -6.42
CA GLN A 74 5.00 17.28 -5.07
C GLN A 74 4.96 15.75 -5.08
N ALA A 75 4.15 15.16 -5.96
CA ALA A 75 4.11 13.72 -6.18
C ALA A 75 5.45 13.20 -6.68
N ASP A 76 6.04 13.84 -7.70
CA ASP A 76 7.33 13.47 -8.28
C ASP A 76 8.48 13.61 -7.26
N LEU A 77 8.48 14.69 -6.46
CA LEU A 77 9.47 14.89 -5.39
C LEU A 77 9.36 13.85 -4.27
N SER A 78 8.14 13.40 -3.96
CA SER A 78 7.86 12.49 -2.85
C SER A 78 7.82 11.01 -3.25
N HIS A 79 7.81 10.69 -4.55
CA HIS A 79 7.66 9.33 -5.07
C HIS A 79 8.64 8.34 -4.44
N ARG A 80 9.93 8.71 -4.36
CA ARG A 80 10.94 7.88 -3.71
C ARG A 80 10.59 7.53 -2.26
N ARG A 81 10.04 8.48 -1.50
CA ARG A 81 9.65 8.26 -0.09
C ARG A 81 8.43 7.36 0.03
N VAL A 82 7.49 7.44 -0.91
CA VAL A 82 6.36 6.50 -1.02
C VAL A 82 6.86 5.08 -1.31
N ILE A 83 7.80 4.92 -2.24
CA ILE A 83 8.41 3.62 -2.55
C ILE A 83 9.15 3.05 -1.34
N GLU A 84 9.96 3.84 -0.63
CA GLU A 84 10.65 3.38 0.60
C GLU A 84 9.66 2.94 1.69
N LEU A 85 8.54 3.67 1.85
CA LEU A 85 7.47 3.25 2.75
C LEU A 85 6.85 1.92 2.31
N ALA A 86 6.60 1.74 1.01
CA ALA A 86 6.09 0.49 0.46
C ALA A 86 7.07 -0.67 0.68
N LYS A 87 8.39 -0.47 0.52
CA LYS A 87 9.40 -1.48 0.84
C LYS A 87 9.35 -1.90 2.30
N ARG A 88 9.23 -0.94 3.22
CA ARG A 88 9.12 -1.19 4.66
C ARG A 88 7.84 -1.95 5.00
N LEU A 89 6.72 -1.58 4.40
CA LEU A 89 5.44 -2.29 4.53
C LEU A 89 5.57 -3.74 4.03
N CYS A 90 6.16 -3.92 2.84
CA CYS A 90 6.44 -5.21 2.25
C CYS A 90 7.25 -6.11 3.19
N ALA A 91 8.34 -5.58 3.73
CA ALA A 91 9.21 -6.28 4.65
C ALA A 91 8.50 -6.61 5.97
N GLY A 92 7.81 -5.63 6.55
CA GLY A 92 7.13 -5.74 7.83
C GLY A 92 5.98 -6.75 7.84
N LEU A 93 5.26 -6.87 6.72
CA LEU A 93 4.18 -7.85 6.53
C LEU A 93 4.65 -9.17 5.92
N ARG A 94 5.96 -9.31 5.67
CA ARG A 94 6.56 -10.47 5.00
C ARG A 94 6.01 -10.75 3.60
N GLN A 95 5.34 -9.78 2.97
CA GLN A 95 4.77 -9.90 1.63
C GLN A 95 5.84 -10.14 0.55
N GLU A 96 5.46 -10.73 -0.58
CA GLU A 96 6.37 -10.81 -1.74
C GLU A 96 6.50 -9.45 -2.43
N CYS A 97 5.38 -8.74 -2.54
CA CYS A 97 5.30 -7.36 -3.01
C CYS A 97 4.09 -6.64 -2.43
N VAL A 98 4.08 -5.31 -2.53
CA VAL A 98 2.92 -4.45 -2.30
C VAL A 98 2.70 -3.55 -3.50
N LEU A 99 1.43 -3.28 -3.80
CA LEU A 99 1.05 -2.45 -4.94
C LEU A 99 1.02 -0.97 -4.56
N VAL A 100 1.76 -0.17 -5.32
CA VAL A 100 1.63 1.29 -5.38
C VAL A 100 1.07 1.65 -6.75
N VAL A 101 0.12 2.58 -6.81
CA VAL A 101 -0.39 3.11 -8.08
C VAL A 101 -0.09 4.59 -8.16
N TYR A 102 0.65 5.00 -9.18
CA TYR A 102 0.94 6.40 -9.49
C TYR A 102 0.27 6.77 -10.81
N ASP A 103 -0.71 7.68 -10.78
CA ASP A 103 -1.48 8.12 -11.96
C ASP A 103 -1.98 6.94 -12.82
N GLY A 104 -2.52 5.92 -12.15
CA GLY A 104 -3.08 4.72 -12.77
C GLY A 104 -2.03 3.70 -13.24
N LYS A 105 -0.73 3.96 -13.06
CA LYS A 105 0.33 3.01 -13.35
C LYS A 105 0.67 2.19 -12.11
N ALA A 106 0.56 0.87 -12.24
CA ALA A 106 0.91 -0.07 -11.19
C ALA A 106 2.43 -0.21 -11.04
N GLU A 107 2.91 -0.10 -9.81
CA GLU A 107 4.28 -0.37 -9.39
C GLU A 107 4.24 -1.44 -8.29
N PHE A 108 4.81 -2.61 -8.58
CA PHE A 108 4.93 -3.70 -7.60
C PHE A 108 6.24 -3.54 -6.83
N VAL A 109 6.14 -3.21 -5.55
CA VAL A 109 7.29 -2.91 -4.70
C VAL A 109 7.62 -4.12 -3.82
N ASN A 110 8.81 -4.66 -3.99
CA ASN A 110 9.39 -5.76 -3.21
C ASN A 110 10.33 -5.22 -2.12
N LYS A 111 10.95 -6.12 -1.34
CA LYS A 111 11.74 -5.77 -0.15
C LYS A 111 13.13 -5.17 -0.45
N GLU A 112 13.59 -5.28 -1.70
CA GLU A 112 14.95 -4.91 -2.17
C GLU A 112 14.94 -3.60 -2.97
#